data_AF-C4FKL8-F1
#
_entry.id   AF-C4FKL8-F1
#
_cell.length_a   1.000
_cell.length_b   1.000
_cell.length_c   1.000
_cell.angle_alpha   90.00
_cell.angle_beta   90.00
_cell.angle_gamma   90.00
#
_symmetry.space_group_name_H-M   'P 1'
#
loop_
_entity.id
_entity.type
_entity.pdbx_description
1 polymer ?
#
loop_
_entity_poly.entity_id
_entity_poly.type
_entity_poly.pdbx_seq_one_letter_code
_entity_poly.pdbx_strand_id
1 'polypeptide(L)'
;MKKVLFALAITSVVSASFAITKQEAEKKIANYVGLGKDYTINVCENDKYFIGEINLKGYENLSTVRKVYVNKQTGDIIPEMARASDFCYMLNK
;
A
#
# COMPACT_ATOMS: atom_id res chain seq x y z
N MET A 1 -51.73 -19.09 24.11
CA MET A 1 -50.65 -18.89 23.11
C MET A 1 -49.86 -17.65 23.50
N LYS A 2 -48.72 -17.82 24.21
CA LYS A 2 -47.88 -16.70 24.64
C LYS A 2 -46.93 -16.31 23.50
N LYS A 3 -47.11 -15.10 22.97
CA LYS A 3 -46.18 -14.46 22.04
C LYS A 3 -44.95 -14.03 22.84
N VAL A 4 -43.79 -14.62 22.58
CA VAL A 4 -42.51 -14.13 23.12
C VAL A 4 -41.70 -13.61 21.94
N LEU A 5 -41.46 -12.31 21.98
CA LEU A 5 -40.75 -11.54 20.96
C LEU A 5 -39.33 -12.09 20.78
N PHE A 6 -38.97 -12.37 19.53
CA PHE A 6 -37.59 -12.51 19.09
C PHE A 6 -36.93 -11.13 19.10
N ALA A 7 -36.04 -10.87 20.06
CA ALA A 7 -35.12 -9.74 19.99
C ALA A 7 -33.90 -10.17 19.14
N LEU A 8 -33.86 -9.74 17.88
CA LEU A 8 -32.64 -9.82 17.08
C LEU A 8 -31.62 -8.83 17.67
N ALA A 9 -30.59 -9.37 18.33
CA ALA A 9 -29.40 -8.60 18.66
C ALA A 9 -28.66 -8.28 17.35
N ILE A 10 -28.78 -7.03 16.90
CA ILE A 10 -27.96 -6.47 15.82
C ILE A 10 -26.56 -6.32 16.40
N THR A 11 -25.70 -7.32 16.18
CA THR A 11 -24.26 -7.16 16.41
C THR A 11 -23.72 -6.25 15.32
N SER A 12 -23.71 -4.94 15.60
CA SER A 12 -22.96 -3.97 14.83
C SER A 12 -21.48 -4.33 14.87
N VAL A 13 -21.01 -5.01 13.83
CA VAL A 13 -19.59 -5.21 13.56
C VAL A 13 -19.01 -3.83 13.27
N VAL A 14 -18.53 -3.16 14.31
CA VAL A 14 -17.73 -1.96 14.17
C VAL A 14 -16.41 -2.44 13.57
N SER A 15 -16.25 -2.26 12.26
CA SER A 15 -14.98 -2.48 11.57
C SER A 15 -13.95 -1.52 12.15
N ALA A 16 -13.26 -1.94 13.20
CA ALA A 16 -12.08 -1.25 13.68
C ALA A 16 -11.04 -1.35 12.57
N SER A 17 -10.92 -0.29 11.77
CA SER A 17 -9.82 -0.13 10.81
C SER A 17 -8.56 0.10 11.63
N PHE A 18 -7.95 -0.99 12.10
CA PHE A 18 -6.64 -0.91 12.71
C PHE A 18 -5.66 -0.44 11.64
N ALA A 19 -4.93 0.63 11.94
CA ALA A 19 -3.85 1.09 11.10
C ALA A 19 -2.88 -0.07 10.84
N ILE A 20 -2.42 -0.21 9.59
CA ILE A 20 -1.54 -1.30 9.21
C ILE A 20 -0.17 -1.13 9.89
N THR A 21 0.51 -2.25 10.10
CA THR A 21 1.87 -2.28 10.61
C THR A 21 2.91 -2.08 9.50
N LYS A 22 4.14 -1.71 9.88
CA LYS A 22 5.28 -1.59 8.94
C LYS A 22 5.55 -2.90 8.21
N GLN A 23 5.47 -4.04 8.90
CA GLN A 23 5.72 -5.36 8.32
C GLN A 23 4.66 -5.75 7.27
N GLU A 24 3.40 -5.38 7.50
CA GLU A 24 2.34 -5.56 6.51
C GLU A 24 2.55 -4.65 5.30
N ALA A 25 2.99 -3.41 5.52
CA ALA A 25 3.34 -2.49 4.45
C ALA A 25 4.51 -3.01 3.60
N GLU A 26 5.58 -3.51 4.23
CA GLU A 26 6.72 -4.15 3.56
C GLU A 26 6.28 -5.29 2.64
N LYS A 27 5.42 -6.18 3.13
CA LYS A 27 4.84 -7.28 2.34
C LYS A 27 4.00 -6.75 1.18
N LYS A 28 3.13 -5.75 1.42
CA LYS A 28 2.32 -5.14 0.37
C LYS A 28 3.17 -4.49 -0.72
N ILE A 29 4.21 -3.75 -0.34
CA ILE A 29 5.14 -3.10 -1.26
C ILE A 29 5.89 -4.16 -2.07
N ALA A 30 6.46 -5.18 -1.43
CA ALA A 30 7.17 -6.25 -2.13
C ALA A 30 6.27 -6.98 -3.14
N ASN A 31 5.03 -7.29 -2.75
CA ASN A 31 4.04 -7.92 -3.63
C ASN A 31 3.65 -7.01 -4.81
N TYR A 32 3.52 -5.70 -4.59
CA TYR A 32 3.15 -4.75 -5.62
C TYR A 32 4.27 -4.49 -6.63
N VAL A 33 5.51 -4.37 -6.16
CA VAL A 33 6.69 -4.18 -7.01
C VAL A 33 6.99 -5.43 -7.82
N GLY A 34 6.73 -6.61 -7.23
CA GLY A 34 7.13 -7.89 -7.78
C GLY A 34 8.56 -8.26 -7.41
N LEU A 35 8.83 -9.57 -7.32
CA LEU A 35 10.13 -10.11 -6.93
C LEU A 35 11.08 -10.17 -8.13
N GLY A 36 11.60 -9.02 -8.56
CA GLY A 36 12.73 -8.95 -9.49
C GLY A 36 14.06 -9.10 -8.73
N LYS A 37 14.98 -9.94 -9.24
CA LYS A 37 16.30 -10.17 -8.60
C LYS A 37 17.21 -8.94 -8.58
N ASP A 38 16.85 -7.91 -9.36
CA ASP A 38 17.69 -6.74 -9.62
C ASP A 38 17.29 -5.53 -8.76
N TYR A 39 16.35 -5.68 -7.83
CA TYR A 39 15.86 -4.59 -7.00
C TYR A 39 16.06 -4.84 -5.51
N THR A 40 16.40 -3.76 -4.80
CA THR A 40 16.39 -3.67 -3.34
C THR A 40 15.29 -2.72 -2.91
N ILE A 41 14.46 -3.12 -1.94
CA ILE A 41 13.36 -2.30 -1.42
C ILE A 41 13.70 -1.85 0.01
N ASN A 42 13.83 -0.55 0.22
CA ASN A 42 13.99 0.07 1.53
C ASN A 42 12.66 0.68 1.96
N VAL A 43 12.17 0.36 3.15
CA VAL A 43 10.89 0.90 3.66
C VAL A 43 11.14 1.90 4.78
N CYS A 44 10.80 3.16 4.51
CA CYS A 44 10.75 4.25 5.48
C CYS A 44 9.29 4.66 5.74
N GLU A 45 9.07 5.61 6.64
CA GLU A 45 7.73 6.04 7.01
C GLU A 45 7.68 7.52 7.40
N ASN A 46 6.51 8.12 7.20
CA ASN A 46 6.14 9.42 7.77
C ASN A 46 4.80 9.31 8.50
N ASP A 47 4.20 10.42 8.93
CA ASP A 47 2.96 10.40 9.72
C ASP A 47 1.78 9.69 9.03
N LYS A 48 1.76 9.68 7.69
CA LYS A 48 0.60 9.22 6.89
C LYS A 48 0.87 7.94 6.10
N TYR A 49 2.12 7.66 5.76
CA TYR A 49 2.48 6.64 4.79
C TYR A 49 3.67 5.79 5.24
N PHE A 50 3.64 4.52 4.87
CA PHE A 50 4.85 3.73 4.64
C PHE A 50 5.29 3.95 3.19
N ILE A 51 6.58 4.16 2.99
CA ILE A 51 7.16 4.52 1.69
C ILE A 51 8.23 3.48 1.37
N GLY A 52 7.97 2.68 0.34
CA GLY A 52 8.95 1.78 -0.24
C GLY A 52 9.77 2.50 -1.29
N GLU A 53 11.06 2.68 -1.05
CA GLU A 53 12.03 3.14 -2.03
C GLU A 53 12.68 1.93 -2.69
N ILE A 54 12.44 1.79 -4.00
CA ILE A 54 12.98 0.72 -4.82
C ILE A 54 14.21 1.26 -5.51
N ASN A 55 15.32 0.55 -5.31
CA ASN A 55 16.62 0.88 -5.89
C ASN A 55 17.09 -0.30 -6.74
N LEU A 56 17.89 -0.02 -7.76
CA LEU A 56 18.59 -1.06 -8.48
C LEU A 56 19.70 -1.63 -7.59
N LYS A 57 19.86 -2.95 -7.62
CA LYS A 57 20.88 -3.65 -6.86
C LYS A 57 22.28 -3.19 -7.30
N GLY A 58 23.12 -2.82 -6.35
CA GLY A 58 24.44 -2.21 -6.60
C GLY A 58 24.44 -0.69 -6.80
N TYR A 59 23.26 -0.04 -6.80
CA TYR A 59 23.08 1.41 -6.93
C TYR A 59 22.23 1.99 -5.79
N GLU A 60 22.12 1.28 -4.67
CA GLU A 60 21.18 1.58 -3.57
C GLU A 60 21.37 2.99 -2.97
N ASN A 61 22.59 3.53 -3.03
CA ASN A 61 22.93 4.85 -2.47
C ASN A 61 22.95 5.97 -3.53
N LEU A 62 22.65 5.66 -4.79
CA LEU A 62 22.84 6.58 -5.92
C LEU A 62 21.53 7.11 -6.47
N SER A 63 20.50 6.27 -6.59
CA SER A 63 19.21 6.71 -7.10
C SER A 63 18.07 5.73 -6.77
N THR A 64 16.94 6.30 -6.35
CA THR A 64 15.68 5.57 -6.21
C THR A 64 14.96 5.51 -7.55
N VAL A 65 14.82 4.30 -8.09
CA VAL A 65 14.13 4.08 -9.36
C VAL A 65 12.62 4.14 -9.23
N ARG A 66 12.05 3.93 -8.03
CA ARG A 66 10.61 3.96 -7.81
C ARG A 66 10.28 4.18 -6.34
N LYS A 67 9.19 4.89 -6.05
CA LYS A 67 8.58 4.97 -4.73
C LYS A 67 7.19 4.35 -4.74
N VAL A 68 6.84 3.60 -3.71
CA VAL A 68 5.51 3.02 -3.50
C VAL A 68 5.01 3.47 -2.15
N TYR A 69 3.80 4.03 -2.12
CA TYR A 69 3.22 4.58 -0.90
C TYR A 69 2.10 3.66 -0.43
N VAL A 70 2.08 3.37 0.87
CA VAL A 70 1.00 2.63 1.52
C VAL A 70 0.42 3.50 2.62
N ASN A 71 -0.88 3.78 2.54
CA ASN A 71 -1.58 4.56 3.56
C ASN A 71 -1.60 3.79 4.88
N LYS A 72 -1.12 4.41 5.97
CA LYS A 72 -1.04 3.78 7.29
C LYS A 72 -2.41 3.40 7.86
N GLN A 73 -3.45 4.18 7.57
CA GLN A 73 -4.78 3.98 8.14
C GLN A 73 -5.59 2.95 7.35
N THR A 74 -5.57 3.04 6.02
CA THR A 74 -6.42 2.20 5.14
C THR A 74 -5.68 0.99 4.60
N GLY A 75 -4.35 1.01 4.56
CA GLY A 75 -3.57 -0.03 3.92
C GLY A 75 -3.52 0.05 2.42
N ASP A 76 -4.12 1.08 1.80
CA ASP A 76 -4.18 1.20 0.36
C ASP A 76 -2.80 1.51 -0.21
N ILE A 77 -2.43 0.78 -1.26
CA ILE A 77 -1.31 1.17 -2.10
C ILE A 77 -1.79 2.35 -2.93
N ILE A 78 -1.13 3.48 -2.75
CA ILE A 78 -1.37 4.64 -3.59
C ILE A 78 -0.47 4.43 -4.81
N PRO A 79 -1.06 4.22 -6.01
CA PRO A 79 -0.28 4.13 -7.23
C PRO A 79 0.56 5.40 -7.32
N GLU A 80 1.87 5.19 -7.42
CA GLU A 80 2.87 6.25 -7.53
C GLU A 80 2.38 7.28 -8.54
N MET A 81 2.47 8.58 -8.22
CA MET A 81 2.17 9.65 -9.18
C MET A 81 2.83 9.30 -10.50
N ALA A 82 2.01 9.20 -11.55
CA ALA A 82 2.42 9.10 -12.93
C ALA A 82 3.71 9.89 -13.15
N ARG A 83 4.81 9.18 -13.35
CA ARG A 83 6.03 9.82 -13.84
C ARG A 83 5.74 10.31 -15.25
N ALA A 84 6.51 11.28 -15.74
CA ALA A 84 6.24 11.94 -17.02
C ALA A 84 6.07 11.01 -18.25
N SER A 85 6.30 9.69 -18.13
CA SER A 85 5.97 8.68 -19.12
C SER A 85 4.48 8.37 -19.28
N ASP A 86 3.63 8.71 -18.30
CA ASP A 86 2.25 8.23 -18.22
C ASP A 86 1.24 9.22 -18.83
N PHE A 87 1.71 10.23 -19.57
CA PHE A 87 0.81 11.13 -20.27
C PHE A 87 0.25 10.48 -21.55
N CYS A 88 -1.08 10.53 -21.70
CA CYS A 88 -1.78 10.01 -22.86
C CYS A 88 -1.28 10.56 -24.22
N TYR A 89 -0.62 11.73 -24.26
CA TYR A 89 -0.06 12.29 -25.50
C TYR A 89 1.18 11.53 -26.02
N MET A 90 1.83 10.69 -25.22
CA MET A 90 2.89 9.77 -25.67
C MET A 90 2.36 8.41 -26.11
N LEU A 91 1.06 8.15 -25.90
CA LEU A 91 0.38 6.92 -26.30
C LEU A 91 -0.33 7.04 -27.66
N ASN A 92 -0.48 8.25 -28.20
CA ASN A 92 -1.00 8.46 -29.54
C ASN A 92 0.16 8.79 -30.50
N LYS A 93 0.57 7.80 -31.30
CA LYS A 93 1.22 8.02 -32.59
C LYS A 93 0.17 8.29 -33.65
#